data_AF-A0A1Q5MEH3-F1
#
_entry.id   AF-A0A1Q5MEH3-F1
#
_cell.length_a   1.000
_cell.length_b   1.000
_cell.length_c   1.000
_cell.angle_alpha   90.00
_cell.angle_beta   90.00
_cell.angle_gamma   90.00
#
_symmetry.space_group_name_H-M   'P 1'
#
loop_
_entity.id
_entity.type
_entity.pdbx_description
1 polymer ?
#
loop_
_entity_poly.entity_id
_entity_poly.type
_entity_poly.pdbx_seq_one_letter_code
_entity_poly.pdbx_strand_id
1 'polypeptide(L)'
;MDVTPNPADTLSEIERVQQKAYAAQRLPLWYLPGTVALVTVAAIAAELDGTAQIVLTVADVVGLALLTGTLAARMRVRWRPRTWTVSAGVRTALWLVSIFAVWGLVPLVAGSFTDSAVWQKVVAGAVTALYAAVTTRWAENQVLAHSAGRVVR
;
A
#
# COMPACT_ATOMS: atom_id res chain seq x y z
N MET A 1 -51.56 -11.34 -1.00
CA MET A 1 -50.70 -12.52 -1.25
C MET A 1 -49.30 -12.09 -0.87
N ASP A 2 -48.85 -12.50 0.31
CA ASP A 2 -47.48 -12.22 0.76
C ASP A 2 -46.53 -13.08 -0.06
N VAL A 3 -45.81 -12.44 -0.98
CA VAL A 3 -44.71 -13.07 -1.70
C VAL A 3 -43.56 -13.15 -0.71
N THR A 4 -43.47 -14.28 0.01
CA THR A 4 -42.29 -14.57 0.81
C THR A 4 -41.09 -14.68 -0.14
N PRO A 5 -40.06 -13.82 0.01
CA PRO A 5 -38.90 -13.87 -0.87
C PRO A 5 -38.22 -15.22 -0.75
N ASN A 6 -37.87 -15.83 -1.90
CA ASN A 6 -37.16 -17.09 -1.96
C ASN A 6 -35.83 -16.96 -1.20
N PRO A 7 -35.49 -17.89 -0.29
CA PRO A 7 -34.21 -17.89 0.42
C PRO A 7 -32.99 -17.81 -0.51
N ALA A 8 -33.08 -18.39 -1.72
CA ALA A 8 -32.03 -18.32 -2.72
C ALA A 8 -31.81 -16.89 -3.25
N ASP A 9 -32.89 -16.16 -3.49
CA ASP A 9 -32.82 -14.78 -3.97
C ASP A 9 -32.26 -13.86 -2.87
N THR A 10 -32.71 -14.05 -1.63
CA THR A 10 -32.19 -13.32 -0.46
C THR A 10 -30.69 -13.57 -0.26
N LEU A 11 -30.23 -14.81 -0.40
CA LEU A 11 -28.80 -15.15 -0.30
C LEU A 11 -27.99 -14.51 -1.44
N SER A 12 -28.49 -14.56 -2.66
CA SER A 12 -27.83 -13.94 -3.81
C SER A 12 -27.69 -12.42 -3.66
N GLU A 13 -28.70 -11.77 -3.06
CA GLU A 13 -28.69 -10.34 -2.81
C GLU A 13 -27.76 -9.96 -1.66
N ILE A 14 -27.70 -10.78 -0.59
CA ILE A 14 -26.70 -10.64 0.47
C ILE A 14 -25.29 -10.80 -0.09
N GLU A 15 -25.05 -11.81 -0.93
CA GLU A 15 -23.75 -12.00 -1.57
C GLU A 15 -23.38 -10.79 -2.44
N ARG A 16 -24.31 -10.27 -3.24
CA ARG A 16 -24.11 -9.07 -4.08
C ARG A 16 -23.81 -7.83 -3.25
N VAL A 17 -24.52 -7.61 -2.14
CA VAL A 17 -24.30 -6.48 -1.22
C VAL A 17 -22.96 -6.61 -0.50
N GLN A 18 -22.61 -7.81 -0.04
CA GLN A 18 -21.31 -8.07 0.58
C GLN A 18 -20.18 -7.86 -0.42
N GLN A 19 -20.31 -8.34 -1.66
CA GLN A 19 -19.35 -8.10 -2.73
C GLN A 19 -19.18 -6.61 -3.04
N LYS A 20 -20.30 -5.86 -3.13
CA LYS A 20 -20.27 -4.41 -3.34
C LYS A 20 -19.59 -3.69 -2.16
N ALA A 21 -19.87 -4.11 -0.93
CA ALA A 21 -19.27 -3.56 0.28
C ALA A 21 -17.77 -3.89 0.38
N TYR A 22 -17.35 -5.11 0.00
CA TYR A 22 -15.94 -5.51 -0.05
C TYR A 22 -15.19 -4.79 -1.18
N ALA A 23 -15.77 -4.64 -2.36
CA ALA A 23 -15.20 -3.85 -3.46
C ALA A 23 -15.12 -2.35 -3.13
N ALA A 24 -15.99 -1.86 -2.24
CA ALA A 24 -15.97 -0.50 -1.71
C ALA A 24 -14.96 -0.32 -0.56
N GLN A 25 -14.48 -1.38 0.09
CA GLN A 25 -13.41 -1.34 1.09
C GLN A 25 -12.05 -1.14 0.41
N ARG A 26 -11.86 0.05 -0.15
CA ARG A 26 -10.58 0.48 -0.69
C ARG A 26 -9.66 0.88 0.46
N LEU A 27 -8.43 0.38 0.45
CA LEU A 27 -7.42 0.91 1.36
C LEU A 27 -7.25 2.42 1.11
N PRO A 28 -6.99 3.21 2.17
CA PRO A 28 -6.82 4.64 2.02
C PRO A 28 -5.59 4.94 1.16
N LEU A 29 -5.70 5.76 0.10
CA LEU A 29 -4.61 6.02 -0.86
C LEU A 29 -3.27 6.42 -0.25
N TRP A 30 -3.29 6.99 0.95
CA TRP A 30 -2.09 7.42 1.66
C TRP A 30 -1.25 6.28 2.24
N TYR A 31 -1.73 5.03 2.26
CA TYR A 31 -1.02 3.95 2.96
C TYR A 31 0.39 3.70 2.42
N LEU A 32 0.54 3.58 1.10
CA LEU A 32 1.86 3.40 0.49
C LEU A 32 2.72 4.66 0.47
N PRO A 33 2.21 5.83 0.04
CA PRO A 33 2.96 7.07 0.17
C PRO A 33 3.44 7.33 1.60
N GLY A 34 2.62 6.99 2.60
CA GLY A 34 2.96 7.06 4.01
C GLY A 34 4.08 6.10 4.39
N THR A 35 4.01 4.83 3.97
CA THR A 35 5.11 3.87 4.17
C THR A 35 6.40 4.33 3.51
N VAL A 36 6.34 4.85 2.27
CA VAL A 36 7.51 5.38 1.56
C VAL A 36 8.10 6.57 2.30
N ALA A 37 7.27 7.49 2.80
CA ALA A 37 7.73 8.64 3.59
C ALA A 37 8.45 8.20 4.87
N LEU A 38 7.92 7.20 5.59
CA LEU A 38 8.55 6.63 6.79
C LEU A 38 9.90 5.98 6.46
N VAL A 39 9.95 5.11 5.44
CA VAL A 39 11.22 4.54 4.96
C VAL A 39 12.23 5.63 4.55
N THR A 40 11.76 6.75 4.00
CA THR A 40 12.59 7.93 3.71
C THR A 40 13.16 8.54 4.97
N VAL A 41 12.33 8.75 5.99
CA VAL A 41 12.76 9.32 7.28
C VAL A 41 13.79 8.40 7.93
N ALA A 42 13.56 7.09 7.95
CA ALA A 42 14.53 6.12 8.46
C ALA A 42 15.86 6.18 7.69
N ALA A 43 15.81 6.24 6.35
CA ALA A 43 17.00 6.35 5.52
C ALA A 43 17.77 7.66 5.74
N ILE A 44 17.08 8.77 6.03
CA ILE A 44 17.70 10.05 6.37
C ILE A 44 18.30 10.00 7.78
N ALA A 45 17.59 9.42 8.75
CA ALA A 45 18.08 9.29 10.12
C ALA A 45 19.41 8.52 10.18
N ALA A 46 19.60 7.53 9.31
CA ALA A 46 20.85 6.77 9.20
C ALA A 46 22.07 7.60 8.72
N GLU A 47 21.87 8.81 8.18
CA GLU A 47 22.95 9.74 7.77
C GLU A 47 23.22 10.83 8.82
N LEU A 48 22.46 10.83 9.91
CA LEU A 48 22.53 11.86 10.93
C LEU A 48 23.09 11.24 12.21
N ASP A 49 23.66 12.10 13.05
CA ASP A 49 24.21 11.72 14.35
C ASP A 49 23.45 12.39 15.50
N GLY A 50 23.59 11.79 16.68
CA GLY A 50 23.15 12.38 17.95
C GLY A 50 21.64 12.59 18.04
N THR A 51 21.22 13.75 18.57
CA THR A 51 19.81 14.03 18.87
C THR A 51 18.92 13.98 17.63
N ALA A 52 19.40 14.43 16.47
CA ALA A 52 18.62 14.44 15.23
C ALA A 52 18.28 13.01 14.76
N GLN A 53 19.25 12.11 14.81
CA GLN A 53 19.06 10.69 14.51
C GLN A 53 18.02 10.05 15.44
N ILE A 54 18.15 10.29 16.75
CA ILE A 54 17.24 9.74 17.76
C ILE A 54 15.81 10.24 17.53
N VAL A 55 15.63 11.56 17.35
CA VAL A 55 14.31 12.17 17.15
C VAL A 55 13.64 11.61 15.90
N LEU A 56 14.35 11.51 14.77
CA LEU A 56 13.78 10.99 13.54
C LEU A 56 13.49 9.49 13.62
N THR A 57 14.34 8.72 14.28
CA THR A 57 14.10 7.28 14.49
C THR A 57 12.86 7.04 15.36
N VAL A 58 12.71 7.80 16.45
CA VAL A 58 11.52 7.71 17.31
C VAL A 58 10.26 8.14 16.53
N ALA A 59 10.34 9.24 15.79
CA ALA A 59 9.23 9.71 14.96
C ALA A 59 8.83 8.68 13.89
N ASP A 60 9.80 8.00 13.28
CA ASP A 60 9.57 6.94 12.30
C ASP A 60 8.88 5.73 12.92
N VAL A 61 9.40 5.22 14.05
CA VAL A 61 8.81 4.09 14.77
C VAL A 61 7.37 4.40 15.21
N VAL A 62 7.13 5.60 15.76
CA VAL A 62 5.78 6.05 16.15
C VAL A 62 4.89 6.18 14.92
N GLY A 63 5.40 6.77 13.84
CA GLY A 63 4.68 6.92 12.58
C GLY A 63 4.28 5.57 11.97
N LEU A 64 5.18 4.59 11.98
CA LEU A 64 4.93 3.24 11.51
C LEU A 64 3.91 2.51 12.40
N ALA A 65 4.00 2.68 13.71
CA ALA A 65 3.02 2.11 14.65
C ALA A 65 1.63 2.72 14.43
N LEU A 66 1.53 4.04 14.24
CA LEU A 66 0.27 4.72 13.94
C LEU A 66 -0.29 4.32 12.58
N LEU A 67 0.55 4.24 11.54
CA LEU A 67 0.15 3.78 10.22
C LEU A 67 -0.36 2.34 10.26
N THR A 68 0.36 1.46 10.95
CA THR A 68 -0.05 0.07 11.14
C THR A 68 -1.35 -0.03 11.94
N GLY A 69 -1.47 0.71 13.03
CA GLY A 69 -2.67 0.73 13.88
C GLY A 69 -3.90 1.27 13.15
N THR A 70 -3.74 2.36 12.39
CA THR A 70 -4.83 2.94 11.58
C THR A 70 -5.25 2.03 10.43
N LEU A 71 -4.30 1.36 9.78
CA LEU A 71 -4.61 0.34 8.77
C LEU A 71 -5.29 -0.87 9.40
N ALA A 72 -4.80 -1.39 10.53
CA ALA A 72 -5.41 -2.51 11.24
C ALA A 72 -6.84 -2.19 11.70
N ALA A 73 -7.08 -0.98 12.21
CA ALA A 73 -8.41 -0.52 12.61
C ALA A 73 -9.38 -0.39 11.41
N ARG A 74 -8.87 -0.11 10.21
CA ARG A 74 -9.67 0.06 8.98
C ARG A 74 -9.82 -1.24 8.19
N MET A 75 -8.87 -2.16 8.26
CA MET A 75 -8.90 -3.43 7.55
C MET A 75 -9.88 -4.40 8.23
N ARG A 76 -11.12 -4.40 7.75
CA ARG A 76 -12.15 -5.39 8.13
C ARG A 76 -12.10 -6.67 7.29
N VAL A 77 -11.20 -6.74 6.31
CA VAL A 77 -11.04 -7.89 5.43
C VAL A 77 -10.04 -8.87 6.05
N ARG A 78 -10.52 -10.04 6.49
CA ARG A 78 -9.65 -11.19 6.72
C ARG A 78 -9.12 -11.67 5.38
N TRP A 79 -7.91 -11.25 5.02
CA TRP A 79 -7.16 -11.84 3.90
C TRP A 79 -6.95 -13.32 4.18
N ARG A 80 -7.63 -14.19 3.42
CA ARG A 80 -7.42 -15.64 3.54
C ARG A 80 -6.27 -16.02 2.60
N PRO A 81 -5.29 -16.84 3.01
CA PRO A 81 -4.19 -17.27 2.14
C PRO A 81 -4.66 -17.86 0.80
N ARG A 82 -5.83 -18.51 0.80
CA ARG A 82 -6.47 -19.08 -0.40
C ARG A 82 -6.94 -18.06 -1.45
N THR A 83 -6.97 -16.75 -1.17
CA THR A 83 -7.36 -15.73 -2.17
C THR A 83 -6.23 -15.37 -3.11
N TRP A 84 -4.97 -15.64 -2.73
CA TRP A 84 -3.81 -15.33 -3.55
C TRP A 84 -3.55 -16.42 -4.59
N THR A 85 -3.73 -16.08 -5.87
CA THR A 85 -3.17 -16.89 -6.95
C THR A 85 -1.70 -16.55 -7.13
N VAL A 86 -0.94 -17.46 -7.75
CA VAL A 86 0.45 -17.20 -8.16
C VAL A 86 0.53 -15.96 -9.05
N SER A 87 -0.42 -15.78 -9.98
CA SER A 87 -0.45 -14.61 -10.88
C SER A 87 -0.64 -13.29 -10.12
N ALA A 88 -1.56 -13.26 -9.15
CA ALA A 88 -1.75 -12.09 -8.29
C ALA A 88 -0.50 -11.80 -7.44
N GLY A 89 0.14 -12.86 -6.92
CA GLY A 89 1.42 -12.79 -6.21
C GLY A 89 2.52 -12.15 -7.05
N VAL A 90 2.73 -12.66 -8.27
CA VAL A 90 3.75 -12.15 -9.20
C VAL A 90 3.50 -10.69 -9.57
N ARG A 91 2.25 -10.30 -9.82
CA ARG A 91 1.90 -8.90 -10.15
C ARG A 91 2.17 -7.95 -8.99
N THR A 92 1.80 -8.33 -7.77
CA THR A 92 2.14 -7.55 -6.57
C THR A 92 3.65 -7.45 -6.41
N ALA A 93 4.38 -8.56 -6.57
CA ALA A 93 5.83 -8.58 -6.45
C ALA A 93 6.50 -7.67 -7.50
N LEU A 94 6.10 -7.75 -8.78
CA LEU A 94 6.62 -6.89 -9.84
C LEU A 94 6.36 -5.41 -9.57
N TRP A 95 5.19 -5.07 -9.05
CA TRP A 95 4.87 -3.70 -8.67
C TRP A 95 5.67 -3.21 -7.45
N LEU A 96 5.87 -4.05 -6.44
CA LEU A 96 6.76 -3.72 -5.32
C LEU A 96 8.20 -3.54 -5.80
N VAL A 97 8.68 -4.42 -6.68
CA VAL A 97 10.01 -4.32 -7.30
C VAL A 97 10.15 -3.01 -8.09
N SER A 98 9.10 -2.55 -8.80
CA SER A 98 9.16 -1.28 -9.51
C SER A 98 9.26 -0.08 -8.56
N ILE A 99 8.60 -0.11 -7.40
CA ILE A 99 8.76 0.90 -6.34
C ILE A 99 10.21 0.92 -5.83
N PHE A 100 10.80 -0.25 -5.54
CA PHE A 100 12.21 -0.33 -5.12
C PHE A 100 13.18 0.11 -6.23
N ALA A 101 12.88 -0.17 -7.48
CA ALA A 101 13.68 0.30 -8.61
C ALA A 101 13.67 1.83 -8.71
N VAL A 102 12.50 2.47 -8.57
CA VAL A 102 12.40 3.94 -8.51
C VAL A 102 13.19 4.47 -7.32
N TRP A 103 13.00 3.90 -6.14
CA TRP A 103 13.73 4.28 -4.94
C TRP A 103 15.25 4.19 -5.08
N GLY A 104 15.75 3.14 -5.73
CA GLY A 104 17.19 2.91 -5.92
C GLY A 104 17.81 3.72 -7.06
N LEU A 105 17.06 3.99 -8.13
CA LEU A 105 17.55 4.72 -9.30
C LEU A 105 17.55 6.24 -9.11
N VAL A 106 16.55 6.79 -8.40
CA VAL A 106 16.43 8.25 -8.23
C VAL A 106 17.66 8.88 -7.54
N PRO A 107 18.26 8.29 -6.49
CA PRO A 107 19.49 8.80 -5.89
C PRO A 107 20.65 8.92 -6.88
N LEU A 108 20.80 7.97 -7.83
CA LEU A 108 21.87 8.00 -8.84
C LEU A 108 21.73 9.20 -9.77
N VAL A 109 20.50 9.53 -10.13
CA VAL A 109 20.18 10.72 -10.93
C VAL A 109 20.36 11.99 -10.09
N ALA A 110 19.83 12.00 -8.87
CA ALA A 110 19.94 13.15 -7.96
C ALA A 110 21.40 13.49 -7.62
N GLY A 111 22.29 12.50 -7.54
CA GLY A 111 23.72 12.70 -7.33
C GLY A 111 24.42 13.50 -8.44
N SER A 112 23.79 13.64 -9.62
CA SER A 112 24.31 14.54 -10.67
C SER A 112 23.94 16.02 -10.46
N PHE A 113 23.06 16.33 -9.50
CA PHE A 113 22.56 17.67 -9.21
C PHE A 113 22.84 18.14 -7.77
N THR A 114 23.20 17.24 -6.86
CA THR A 114 23.50 17.55 -5.46
C THR A 114 24.49 16.57 -4.83
N ASP A 115 25.47 17.10 -4.10
CA ASP A 115 26.44 16.31 -3.32
C ASP A 115 25.90 15.88 -1.95
N SER A 116 24.70 16.35 -1.57
CA SER A 116 24.13 16.04 -0.26
C SER A 116 23.36 14.70 -0.27
N ALA A 117 23.90 13.71 0.46
CA ALA A 117 23.26 12.40 0.64
C ALA A 117 21.83 12.50 1.22
N VAL A 118 21.59 13.48 2.10
CA VAL A 118 20.25 13.75 2.66
C VAL A 118 19.29 14.22 1.57
N TRP A 119 19.69 15.20 0.74
CA TRP A 119 18.84 15.69 -0.34
C TRP A 119 18.56 14.64 -1.41
N GLN A 120 19.53 13.78 -1.74
CA GLN A 120 19.32 12.65 -2.64
C GLN A 120 18.19 11.73 -2.14
N LYS A 121 18.17 11.45 -0.82
CA LYS A 121 17.11 10.64 -0.18
C LYS A 121 15.76 11.33 -0.12
N VAL A 122 15.73 12.64 0.15
CA VAL A 122 14.49 13.44 0.10
C VAL A 122 13.87 13.39 -1.29
N VAL A 123 14.67 13.59 -2.34
CA VAL A 123 14.20 13.53 -3.73
C VAL A 123 13.73 12.11 -4.09
N ALA A 124 14.50 11.08 -3.72
CA ALA A 124 14.11 9.68 -3.92
C ALA A 124 12.79 9.35 -3.24
N GLY A 125 12.60 9.81 -2.00
CA GLY A 125 11.36 9.63 -1.26
C GLY A 125 10.17 10.32 -1.89
N ALA A 126 10.32 11.59 -2.28
CA ALA A 126 9.26 12.35 -2.93
C ALA A 126 8.84 11.71 -4.26
N VAL A 127 9.79 11.36 -5.13
CA VAL A 127 9.52 10.73 -6.43
C VAL A 127 8.89 9.35 -6.24
N THR A 128 9.40 8.54 -5.32
CA THR A 128 8.85 7.22 -5.06
C THR A 128 7.44 7.29 -4.45
N ALA A 129 7.17 8.25 -3.56
CA ALA A 129 5.85 8.46 -2.98
C ALA A 129 4.83 8.88 -4.04
N LEU A 130 5.23 9.77 -4.96
CA LEU A 130 4.41 10.16 -6.11
C LEU A 130 4.15 8.97 -7.03
N TYR A 131 5.20 8.21 -7.39
CA TYR A 131 5.07 7.00 -8.19
C TYR A 131 4.14 5.98 -7.55
N ALA A 132 4.28 5.74 -6.24
CA ALA A 132 3.41 4.86 -5.49
C ALA A 132 1.96 5.38 -5.51
N ALA A 133 1.72 6.67 -5.23
CA ALA A 133 0.39 7.26 -5.25
C ALA A 133 -0.32 7.07 -6.60
N VAL A 134 0.41 7.28 -7.71
CA VAL A 134 -0.13 7.16 -9.08
C VAL A 134 -0.39 5.69 -9.46
N THR A 135 0.48 4.77 -9.05
CA THR A 135 0.38 3.36 -9.46
C THR A 135 -0.46 2.49 -8.53
N THR A 136 -0.72 2.92 -7.29
CA THR A 136 -1.42 2.11 -6.26
C THR A 136 -2.77 1.60 -6.74
N ARG A 137 -3.64 2.45 -7.28
CA ARG A 137 -4.98 2.01 -7.72
C ARG A 137 -4.92 1.07 -8.92
N TRP A 138 -4.00 1.31 -9.83
CA TRP A 138 -3.80 0.43 -10.96
C TRP A 138 -3.32 -0.96 -10.49
N ALA A 139 -2.33 -1.00 -9.59
CA ALA A 139 -1.79 -2.25 -9.05
C ALA A 139 -2.84 -3.03 -8.26
N GLU A 140 -3.58 -2.38 -7.36
CA GLU A 140 -4.68 -3.00 -6.61
C GLU A 140 -5.70 -3.65 -7.55
N ASN A 141 -6.12 -2.94 -8.61
CA ASN A 141 -7.08 -3.46 -9.59
C ASN A 141 -6.53 -4.69 -10.34
N GLN A 142 -5.23 -4.68 -10.70
CA GLN A 142 -4.61 -5.81 -11.37
C GLN A 142 -4.52 -7.05 -10.46
N VAL A 143 -4.21 -6.86 -9.18
CA VAL A 143 -4.13 -7.93 -8.19
C VAL A 143 -5.51 -8.54 -7.93
N LEU A 144 -6.53 -7.69 -7.75
CA LEU A 144 -7.91 -8.12 -7.58
C LEU A 144 -8.39 -8.94 -8.78
N ALA A 145 -8.13 -8.48 -10.01
CA ALA A 145 -8.53 -9.16 -11.24
C ALA A 145 -7.93 -10.57 -11.40
N HIS A 146 -6.83 -10.87 -10.72
CA HIS A 146 -6.12 -12.15 -10.82
C HIS A 146 -6.23 -12.99 -9.55
N SER A 147 -6.81 -12.45 -8.48
CA SER A 147 -7.01 -13.16 -7.22
C SER A 147 -8.14 -14.20 -7.33
N ALA A 148 -8.04 -15.29 -6.57
CA ALA A 148 -9.03 -16.37 -6.54
C ALA A 148 -10.22 -16.04 -5.61
N GLY A 149 -10.15 -14.92 -4.89
CA GLY A 149 -11.25 -14.42 -4.10
C GLY A 149 -12.40 -14.02 -5.02
N ARG A 150 -13.43 -14.87 -5.08
CA ARG A 150 -14.71 -14.57 -5.73
C ARG A 150 -15.24 -13.22 -5.23
N VAL A 151 -15.15 -12.19 -6.05
CA VAL A 151 -16.38 -11.48 -6.41
C VAL A 151 -16.91 -12.29 -7.58
N VAL A 152 -17.94 -13.11 -7.34
CA VAL A 152 -18.58 -13.90 -8.38
C VAL A 152 -19.00 -12.92 -9.48
N ARG A 153 -18.51 -13.13 -10.71
CA ARG A 153 -18.98 -12.38 -11.88
C ARG A 153 -20.39 -12.81 -12.25
#